data_AF-A0A1Q3EJE5-F1
#
_entry.id   AF-A0A1Q3EJE5-F1
#
_cell.length_a   1.000
_cell.length_b   1.000
_cell.length_c   1.000
_cell.angle_alpha   90.00
_cell.angle_beta   90.00
_cell.angle_gamma   90.00
#
_symmetry.space_group_name_H-M   'P 1'
#
loop_
_entity.id
_entity.type
_entity.pdbx_description
1 polymer ?
#
loop_
_entity_poly.entity_id
_entity_poly.type
_entity_poly.pdbx_seq_one_letter_code
_entity_poly.pdbx_strand_id
1 'polypeptide(L)'
;MPLDIIHEVLGYLGPQDLHNLLNSTRGFRSFLLKDSSAPLWATARANVPELPPLIKGMDEVSYASLLFDKHCEVCQVQRPNQQIDGDIQMRICSACRGAGSTFLREDYLEFQPQPPFIDKMEFLSLIPSVYYKSGWMPEIVQDFLAQYEETVTDTDSFMVWKEKMKEERGQRDDWSLKHRNWLDICAERRKRQIELRQQEIDKIRSTRCTVITGRLIALGWKEDDIPPRLAEHPYVKKPQQLTDQEWIKIGPTLVEYLKTQIQEAERSKRRRD
;
A
#
# COMPACT_ATOMS: atom_id res chain seq x y z
N MET A 1 11.91 -29.13 -8.79
CA MET A 1 10.66 -29.33 -8.02
C MET A 1 9.54 -29.59 -9.03
N PRO A 2 8.64 -30.57 -8.81
CA PRO A 2 7.50 -30.81 -9.69
C PRO A 2 6.65 -29.55 -9.85
N LEU A 3 6.15 -29.30 -11.06
CA LEU A 3 5.36 -28.10 -11.34
C LEU A 3 4.07 -28.05 -10.52
N ASP A 4 3.49 -29.20 -10.20
CA ASP A 4 2.24 -29.27 -9.44
C ASP A 4 2.40 -28.75 -8.01
N ILE A 5 3.51 -29.11 -7.35
CA ILE A 5 3.84 -28.61 -6.00
C ILE A 5 4.13 -27.10 -6.04
N ILE A 6 4.79 -26.61 -7.10
CA ILE A 6 5.00 -25.18 -7.28
C ILE A 6 3.66 -24.46 -7.39
N HIS A 7 2.72 -24.96 -8.20
CA HIS A 7 1.41 -24.35 -8.35
C HIS A 7 0.62 -24.36 -7.04
N GLU A 8 0.64 -25.46 -6.29
CA GLU A 8 -0.05 -25.57 -5.01
C GLU A 8 0.48 -24.55 -4.00
N VAL A 9 1.81 -24.47 -3.82
CA VAL A 9 2.43 -23.52 -2.89
C VAL A 9 2.13 -22.07 -3.31
N LEU A 10 2.31 -21.75 -4.59
CA LEU A 10 2.07 -20.41 -5.10
C LEU A 10 0.57 -20.04 -5.09
N GLY A 11 -0.32 -21.03 -5.14
CA GLY A 11 -1.77 -20.85 -5.09
C GLY A 11 -2.28 -20.30 -3.75
N TYR A 12 -1.48 -20.39 -2.68
CA TYR A 12 -1.79 -19.75 -1.39
C TYR A 12 -1.34 -18.29 -1.29
N LEU A 13 -0.61 -17.78 -2.28
CA LEU A 13 -0.05 -16.43 -2.26
C LEU A 13 -1.00 -15.38 -2.81
N GLY A 14 -0.75 -14.11 -2.47
CA GLY A 14 -1.43 -12.99 -3.12
C GLY A 14 -0.75 -12.55 -4.42
N PRO A 15 -1.40 -11.71 -5.24
CA PRO A 15 -0.83 -11.15 -6.46
C PRO A 15 0.42 -10.30 -6.19
N GLN A 16 0.52 -9.66 -5.02
CA GLN A 16 1.73 -8.93 -4.61
C GLN A 16 2.94 -9.86 -4.47
N ASP A 17 2.75 -11.02 -3.86
CA ASP A 17 3.82 -11.99 -3.66
C ASP A 17 4.26 -12.60 -4.98
N LEU A 18 3.30 -12.94 -5.86
CA LEU A 18 3.61 -13.43 -7.21
C LEU A 18 4.36 -12.37 -8.02
N HIS A 19 3.96 -11.09 -7.94
CA HIS A 19 4.68 -9.99 -8.58
C HIS A 19 6.11 -9.85 -8.05
N ASN A 20 6.31 -9.96 -6.74
CA ASN A 20 7.65 -9.95 -6.16
C ASN A 20 8.50 -11.15 -6.62
N LEU A 21 7.91 -12.35 -6.71
CA LEU A 21 8.58 -13.56 -7.20
C LEU A 21 8.97 -13.42 -8.68
N LEU A 22 8.09 -12.88 -9.51
CA LEU A 22 8.34 -12.59 -10.92
C LEU A 22 9.58 -11.68 -11.11
N ASN A 23 9.82 -10.76 -10.17
CA ASN A 23 10.97 -9.85 -10.17
C ASN A 23 12.19 -10.38 -9.41
N SER A 24 12.10 -11.54 -8.75
CA SER A 24 13.18 -12.09 -7.92
C SER A 24 14.22 -12.89 -8.69
N THR A 25 13.80 -13.78 -9.60
CA THR A 25 14.68 -14.71 -10.33
C THR A 25 14.20 -14.94 -11.75
N ARG A 26 15.12 -15.29 -12.66
CA ARG A 26 14.79 -15.62 -14.05
C ARG A 26 13.87 -16.84 -14.16
N GLY A 27 14.00 -17.81 -13.25
CA GLY A 27 13.17 -19.02 -13.23
C GLY A 27 11.71 -18.71 -12.94
N PHE A 28 11.43 -17.96 -11.87
CA PHE A 28 10.06 -17.53 -11.56
C PHE A 28 9.50 -16.61 -12.64
N ARG A 29 10.31 -15.68 -13.19
CA ARG A 29 9.88 -14.84 -14.31
C ARG A 29 9.43 -15.66 -15.52
N SER A 30 10.25 -16.62 -15.94
CA SER A 30 9.93 -17.49 -17.08
C SER A 30 8.73 -18.40 -16.84
N PHE A 31 8.41 -18.72 -15.58
CA PHE A 31 7.27 -19.54 -15.22
C PHE A 31 5.99 -18.70 -15.16
N LEU A 32 5.99 -17.62 -14.39
CA LEU A 32 4.81 -16.80 -14.09
C LEU A 32 4.29 -15.98 -15.28
N LEU A 33 5.13 -15.72 -16.29
CA LEU A 33 4.74 -15.01 -17.50
C LEU A 33 4.11 -15.91 -18.57
N LYS A 34 4.01 -17.23 -18.35
CA LYS A 34 3.36 -18.13 -19.31
C LYS A 34 1.85 -18.07 -19.16
N ASP A 35 1.14 -18.22 -20.27
CA ASP A 35 -0.33 -18.33 -20.29
C ASP A 35 -0.83 -19.49 -19.41
N SER A 36 -0.05 -20.56 -19.28
CA SER A 36 -0.36 -21.69 -18.39
C SER A 36 -0.47 -21.30 -16.91
N SER A 37 0.10 -20.16 -16.52
CA SER A 37 0.03 -19.63 -15.16
C SER A 37 -1.14 -18.65 -14.95
N ALA A 38 -1.95 -18.35 -15.97
CA ALA A 38 -3.13 -17.50 -15.80
C ALA A 38 -4.10 -17.98 -14.70
N PRO A 39 -4.40 -19.30 -14.57
CA PRO A 39 -5.22 -19.79 -13.46
C PRO A 39 -4.60 -19.52 -12.09
N LEU A 40 -3.27 -19.63 -11.98
CA LEU A 40 -2.54 -19.34 -10.74
C LEU A 40 -2.69 -17.88 -10.33
N TRP A 41 -2.59 -16.95 -11.28
CA TRP A 41 -2.80 -15.52 -11.01
C TRP A 41 -4.24 -15.22 -10.60
N ALA A 42 -5.22 -15.84 -11.24
CA ALA A 42 -6.63 -15.71 -10.86
C ALA A 42 -6.89 -16.22 -9.44
N THR A 43 -6.31 -17.37 -9.07
CA THR A 43 -6.34 -17.89 -7.68
C THR A 43 -5.69 -16.92 -6.71
N ALA A 44 -4.50 -16.40 -7.04
CA ALA A 44 -3.80 -15.45 -6.19
C ALA A 44 -4.62 -14.18 -5.97
N ARG A 45 -5.26 -13.65 -7.02
CA ARG A 45 -6.18 -12.52 -6.92
C ARG A 45 -7.34 -12.80 -5.98
N ALA A 46 -7.93 -13.99 -6.05
CA ALA A 46 -9.02 -14.38 -5.16
C ALA A 46 -8.62 -14.48 -3.67
N ASN A 47 -7.33 -14.66 -3.39
CA ASN A 47 -6.80 -14.69 -2.01
C ASN A 47 -6.78 -13.31 -1.33
N VAL A 48 -7.02 -12.20 -2.06
CA VAL A 48 -7.04 -10.85 -1.49
C VAL A 48 -8.48 -10.35 -1.36
N PRO A 49 -9.02 -10.28 -0.12
CA PRO A 49 -10.37 -9.80 0.10
C PRO A 49 -10.54 -8.35 -0.36
N GLU A 50 -11.67 -8.08 -1.00
CA GLU A 50 -12.11 -6.75 -1.46
C GLU A 50 -11.15 -6.08 -2.45
N LEU A 51 -10.21 -6.85 -3.05
CA LEU A 51 -9.38 -6.33 -4.13
C LEU A 51 -10.29 -5.81 -5.26
N PRO A 52 -9.98 -4.66 -5.87
CA PRO A 52 -10.74 -4.19 -7.00
C PRO A 52 -10.77 -5.25 -8.12
N PRO A 53 -11.84 -5.29 -8.92
CA PRO A 53 -11.94 -6.26 -10.00
C PRO A 53 -10.81 -6.06 -11.00
N LEU A 54 -10.45 -7.13 -11.70
CA LEU A 54 -9.52 -7.06 -12.83
C LEU A 54 -10.07 -6.06 -13.85
N ILE A 55 -9.21 -5.14 -14.29
CA ILE A 55 -9.57 -4.15 -15.30
C ILE A 55 -9.87 -4.85 -16.62
N LYS A 56 -10.97 -4.47 -17.28
CA LYS A 56 -11.36 -5.06 -18.57
C LYS A 56 -10.25 -4.83 -19.61
N GLY A 57 -9.80 -5.91 -20.24
CA GLY A 57 -8.72 -5.88 -21.24
C GLY A 57 -7.31 -5.90 -20.66
N MET A 58 -7.14 -5.90 -19.34
CA MET A 58 -5.84 -6.04 -18.67
C MET A 58 -5.62 -7.50 -18.24
N ASP A 59 -4.41 -8.02 -18.46
CA ASP A 59 -4.02 -9.32 -17.94
C ASP A 59 -3.65 -9.25 -16.44
N GLU A 60 -3.66 -10.39 -15.76
CA GLU A 60 -3.42 -10.45 -14.31
C GLU A 60 -1.99 -9.99 -13.90
N VAL A 61 -0.99 -10.17 -14.76
CA VAL A 61 0.40 -9.76 -14.46
C VAL A 61 0.51 -8.24 -14.52
N SER A 62 -0.04 -7.63 -15.57
CA SER A 62 -0.12 -6.18 -15.70
C SER A 62 -0.94 -5.57 -14.58
N TYR A 63 -2.05 -6.21 -14.20
CA TYR A 63 -2.88 -5.78 -13.08
C TYR A 63 -2.15 -5.83 -11.74
N ALA A 64 -1.44 -6.92 -11.45
CA ALA A 64 -0.60 -7.01 -10.26
C ALA A 64 0.52 -5.97 -10.27
N SER A 65 1.13 -5.69 -11.42
CA SER A 65 2.16 -4.66 -11.56
C SER A 65 1.60 -3.27 -11.31
N LEU A 66 0.45 -2.94 -11.91
CA LEU A 66 -0.26 -1.68 -11.67
C LEU A 66 -0.51 -1.48 -10.17
N LEU A 67 -1.01 -2.50 -9.47
CA LEU A 67 -1.35 -2.43 -8.04
C LEU A 67 -0.13 -2.36 -7.10
N PHE A 68 0.92 -3.13 -7.36
CA PHE A 68 1.98 -3.39 -6.36
C PHE A 68 3.38 -2.90 -6.74
N ASP A 69 3.62 -2.58 -8.01
CA ASP A 69 4.89 -1.97 -8.41
C ASP A 69 5.00 -0.55 -7.82
N LYS A 70 6.23 -0.04 -7.76
CA LYS A 70 6.60 1.26 -7.20
C LYS A 70 7.25 2.17 -8.24
N HIS A 71 7.42 1.70 -9.48
CA HIS A 71 7.97 2.49 -10.57
C HIS A 71 6.87 3.30 -11.25
N CYS A 72 7.22 4.50 -11.71
CA CYS A 72 6.35 5.27 -12.59
C CYS A 72 6.32 4.63 -13.97
N GLU A 73 5.14 4.43 -14.56
CA GLU A 73 5.02 3.82 -15.89
C GLU A 73 5.59 4.69 -17.02
N VAL A 74 5.72 6.00 -16.78
CA VAL A 74 6.28 6.95 -17.75
C VAL A 74 7.81 7.00 -17.66
N CYS A 75 8.37 7.34 -16.50
CA CYS A 75 9.81 7.56 -16.36
C CYS A 75 10.59 6.37 -15.80
N GLN A 76 9.90 5.30 -15.39
CA GLN A 76 10.47 4.08 -14.81
C GLN A 76 11.28 4.30 -13.52
N VAL A 77 11.20 5.50 -12.92
CA VAL A 77 11.86 5.79 -11.65
C VAL A 77 11.00 5.29 -10.50
N GLN A 78 11.63 4.61 -9.54
CA GLN A 78 10.98 4.18 -8.31
C GLN A 78 10.60 5.39 -7.45
N ARG A 79 9.33 5.48 -7.08
CA ARG A 79 8.81 6.57 -6.26
C ARG A 79 7.90 5.99 -5.18
N PRO A 80 8.26 6.11 -3.88
CA PRO A 80 7.37 5.69 -2.82
C PRO A 80 6.07 6.52 -2.87
N ASN A 81 4.95 5.88 -2.55
CA ASN A 81 3.64 6.51 -2.34
C ASN A 81 2.99 7.18 -3.57
N GLN A 82 3.31 6.74 -4.79
CA GLN A 82 2.54 7.20 -5.96
C GLN A 82 1.19 6.50 -6.03
N GLN A 83 0.15 7.26 -6.34
CA GLN A 83 -1.19 6.74 -6.55
C GLN A 83 -1.38 6.35 -8.01
N ILE A 84 -2.17 5.30 -8.22
CA ILE A 84 -2.70 4.96 -9.53
C ILE A 84 -3.72 6.04 -9.90
N ASP A 85 -3.59 6.59 -11.10
CA ASP A 85 -4.63 7.42 -11.69
C ASP A 85 -5.69 6.51 -12.28
N GLY A 86 -6.92 6.59 -11.77
CA GLY A 86 -7.98 5.63 -12.11
C GLY A 86 -8.60 5.85 -13.49
N ASP A 87 -8.53 7.07 -14.03
CA ASP A 87 -9.10 7.37 -15.35
C ASP A 87 -8.18 6.82 -16.45
N ILE A 88 -6.88 7.11 -16.39
CA ILE A 88 -5.90 6.54 -17.34
C ILE A 88 -5.39 5.15 -16.94
N GLN A 89 -5.71 4.66 -15.73
CA GLN A 89 -5.32 3.36 -15.19
C GLN A 89 -3.80 3.11 -15.18
N MET A 90 -3.05 4.14 -14.80
CA MET A 90 -1.58 4.11 -14.76
C MET A 90 -1.03 4.63 -13.43
N ARG A 91 0.10 4.08 -13.00
CA ARG A 91 0.91 4.59 -11.89
C ARG A 91 1.89 5.65 -12.39
N ILE A 92 1.61 6.90 -12.05
CA ILE A 92 2.42 8.04 -12.52
C ILE A 92 2.90 8.88 -11.36
N CYS A 93 4.17 9.29 -11.42
CA CYS A 93 4.73 10.16 -10.40
C CYS A 93 4.27 11.61 -10.55
N SER A 94 4.22 12.36 -9.45
CA SER A 94 3.82 13.79 -9.47
C SER A 94 4.61 14.62 -10.49
N ALA A 95 5.90 14.32 -10.69
CA ALA A 95 6.75 15.01 -11.66
C ALA A 95 6.29 14.76 -13.11
N CYS A 96 6.06 13.50 -13.50
CA CYS A 96 5.55 13.17 -14.83
C CYS A 96 4.11 13.64 -15.02
N ARG A 97 3.29 13.60 -13.96
CA ARG A 97 1.92 14.09 -14.01
C ARG A 97 1.89 15.58 -14.37
N GLY A 98 2.77 16.38 -13.76
CA GLY A 98 2.86 17.82 -14.00
C GLY A 98 3.71 18.22 -15.21
N ALA A 99 4.30 17.26 -15.93
CA ALA A 99 5.14 17.55 -17.07
C ALA A 99 4.29 17.78 -18.32
N GLY A 100 4.36 19.01 -18.86
CA GLY A 100 3.75 19.36 -20.15
C GLY A 100 4.36 18.63 -21.36
N SER A 101 5.37 17.79 -21.16
CA SER A 101 5.88 16.85 -22.16
C SER A 101 5.18 15.50 -22.13
N THR A 102 4.46 15.17 -21.06
CA THR A 102 3.75 13.89 -20.89
C THR A 102 2.25 14.08 -21.05
N PHE A 103 1.69 15.11 -20.43
CA PHE A 103 0.27 15.42 -20.51
C PHE A 103 0.09 16.81 -21.11
N LEU A 104 -0.54 16.86 -22.28
CA LEU A 104 -0.84 18.10 -22.98
C LEU A 104 -2.20 18.63 -22.54
N ARG A 105 -2.28 19.95 -22.40
CA ARG A 105 -3.57 20.64 -22.33
C ARG A 105 -4.21 20.68 -23.71
N GLU A 106 -5.51 20.92 -23.74
CA GLU A 106 -6.29 20.93 -24.98
C GLU A 106 -5.71 21.86 -26.05
N ASP A 107 -5.23 23.05 -25.68
CA ASP A 107 -4.65 24.05 -26.58
C ASP A 107 -3.38 23.58 -27.31
N TYR A 108 -2.70 22.57 -26.79
CA TYR A 108 -1.49 21.99 -27.40
C TYR A 108 -1.76 20.74 -28.24
N LEU A 109 -3.02 20.30 -28.33
CA LEU A 109 -3.43 19.15 -29.15
C LEU A 109 -3.98 19.64 -30.49
N GLU A 110 -3.27 19.36 -31.57
CA GLU A 110 -3.66 19.77 -32.93
C GLU A 110 -4.34 18.61 -33.67
N PHE A 111 -5.66 18.53 -33.55
CA PHE A 111 -6.48 17.56 -34.30
C PHE A 111 -7.93 18.03 -34.42
N GLN A 112 -8.68 17.38 -35.33
CA GLN A 112 -10.12 17.52 -35.45
C GLN A 112 -10.73 16.14 -35.73
N PRO A 113 -11.67 15.64 -34.88
CA PRO A 113 -12.33 14.36 -35.12
C PRO A 113 -12.98 14.30 -36.51
N GLN A 114 -12.71 13.22 -37.25
CA GLN A 114 -13.34 12.93 -38.53
C GLN A 114 -14.12 11.61 -38.45
N PRO A 115 -15.34 11.52 -39.03
CA PRO A 115 -16.17 12.62 -39.51
C PRO A 115 -16.58 13.60 -38.38
N PRO A 116 -16.93 14.87 -38.66
CA PRO A 116 -17.08 15.90 -37.64
C PRO A 116 -18.44 15.85 -36.91
N PHE A 117 -18.85 14.68 -36.40
CA PHE A 117 -20.08 14.55 -35.60
C PHE A 117 -19.91 15.03 -34.15
N ILE A 118 -18.66 15.22 -33.70
CA ILE A 118 -18.29 15.65 -32.36
C ILE A 118 -17.23 16.74 -32.44
N ASP A 119 -17.30 17.74 -31.56
CA ASP A 119 -16.23 18.72 -31.45
C ASP A 119 -15.05 18.16 -30.63
N LYS A 120 -13.90 18.84 -30.75
CA LYS A 120 -12.66 18.44 -30.07
C LYS A 120 -12.82 18.35 -28.54
N MET A 121 -13.52 19.30 -27.93
CA MET A 121 -13.68 19.35 -26.48
C MET A 121 -14.58 18.23 -25.99
N GLU A 122 -15.68 17.98 -26.70
CA GLU A 122 -16.58 16.88 -26.38
C GLU A 122 -15.87 15.53 -26.56
N PHE A 123 -15.08 15.34 -27.62
CA PHE A 123 -14.24 14.16 -27.81
C PHE A 123 -13.25 13.95 -26.65
N LEU A 124 -12.48 14.99 -26.31
CA LEU A 124 -11.52 14.93 -25.20
C LEU A 124 -12.20 14.65 -23.85
N SER A 125 -13.45 15.07 -23.69
CA SER A 125 -14.24 14.81 -22.50
C SER A 125 -14.69 13.35 -22.35
N LEU A 126 -14.65 12.55 -23.42
CA LEU A 126 -15.07 11.14 -23.43
C LEU A 126 -13.91 10.17 -23.20
N ILE A 127 -12.67 10.58 -23.46
CA ILE A 127 -11.48 9.73 -23.36
C ILE A 127 -10.77 9.89 -21.99
N PRO A 128 -9.87 8.96 -21.63
CA PRO A 128 -9.08 9.03 -20.40
C PRO A 128 -8.20 10.28 -20.32
N SER A 129 -8.11 10.87 -19.12
CA SER A 129 -7.40 12.12 -18.86
C SER A 129 -6.80 12.17 -17.46
N VAL A 130 -5.89 13.12 -17.24
CA VAL A 130 -5.45 13.53 -15.89
C VAL A 130 -6.08 14.87 -15.50
N TYR A 131 -5.97 15.22 -14.22
CA TYR A 131 -6.37 16.52 -13.68
C TYR A 131 -7.82 16.93 -13.94
N TYR A 132 -8.78 16.03 -13.71
CA TYR A 132 -10.19 16.32 -13.94
C TYR A 132 -10.46 16.81 -15.37
N LYS A 133 -9.95 16.08 -16.39
CA LYS A 133 -10.18 16.38 -17.81
C LYS A 133 -9.46 17.65 -18.28
N SER A 134 -8.21 17.84 -17.86
CA SER A 134 -7.42 19.00 -18.30
C SER A 134 -6.00 18.67 -18.80
N GLY A 135 -5.60 17.39 -18.78
CA GLY A 135 -4.39 16.92 -19.42
C GLY A 135 -4.59 15.55 -20.07
N TRP A 136 -4.07 15.37 -21.28
CA TRP A 136 -4.16 14.11 -22.01
C TRP A 136 -2.79 13.66 -22.49
N MET A 137 -2.57 12.35 -22.48
CA MET A 137 -1.37 11.76 -23.06
C MET A 137 -1.57 11.73 -24.59
N PRO A 138 -0.65 12.30 -25.40
CA PRO A 138 -0.82 12.38 -26.85
C PRO A 138 -1.09 11.04 -27.51
N GLU A 139 -0.40 9.98 -27.07
CA GLU A 139 -0.53 8.62 -27.57
C GLU A 139 -1.95 8.08 -27.34
N ILE A 140 -2.53 8.31 -26.14
CA ILE A 140 -3.93 7.93 -25.85
C ILE A 140 -4.89 8.70 -26.76
N VAL A 141 -4.67 10.01 -26.95
CA VAL A 141 -5.55 10.81 -27.82
C VAL A 141 -5.53 10.26 -29.24
N GLN A 142 -4.35 9.93 -29.77
CA GLN A 142 -4.19 9.37 -31.11
C GLN A 142 -4.88 8.00 -31.25
N ASP A 143 -4.72 7.10 -30.28
CA ASP A 143 -5.35 5.77 -30.31
C ASP A 143 -6.88 5.87 -30.35
N PHE A 144 -7.47 6.72 -29.49
CA PHE A 144 -8.92 6.91 -29.47
C PHE A 144 -9.42 7.67 -30.71
N LEU A 145 -8.63 8.59 -31.27
CA LEU A 145 -8.99 9.32 -32.48
C LEU A 145 -9.00 8.37 -33.68
N ALA A 146 -8.00 7.50 -33.81
CA ALA A 146 -7.96 6.47 -34.83
C ALA A 146 -9.15 5.50 -34.70
N GLN A 147 -9.47 5.07 -33.48
CA GLN A 147 -10.66 4.24 -33.24
C GLN A 147 -11.95 4.96 -33.65
N TYR A 148 -12.08 6.25 -33.36
CA TYR A 148 -13.24 7.05 -33.76
C TYR A 148 -13.36 7.10 -35.28
N GLU A 149 -12.28 7.47 -35.97
CA GLU A 149 -12.22 7.59 -37.44
C GLU A 149 -12.49 6.26 -38.15
N GLU A 150 -12.11 5.13 -37.55
CA GLU A 150 -12.37 3.80 -38.09
C GLU A 150 -13.82 3.34 -37.87
N THR A 151 -14.40 3.64 -36.70
CA THR A 151 -15.70 3.07 -36.29
C THR A 151 -16.90 3.95 -36.59
N VAL A 152 -16.71 5.26 -36.76
CA VAL A 152 -17.78 6.22 -36.94
C VAL A 152 -17.89 6.61 -38.41
N THR A 153 -18.93 6.13 -39.08
CA THR A 153 -19.18 6.43 -40.50
C THR A 153 -20.42 7.29 -40.74
N ASP A 154 -21.33 7.32 -39.76
CA ASP A 154 -22.63 7.96 -39.83
C ASP A 154 -23.13 8.34 -38.42
N THR A 155 -24.29 8.98 -38.34
CA THR A 155 -24.88 9.43 -37.07
C THR A 155 -25.20 8.27 -36.12
N ASP A 156 -25.63 7.12 -36.64
CA ASP A 156 -26.04 5.99 -35.79
C ASP A 156 -24.82 5.33 -35.14
N SER A 157 -23.77 5.07 -35.93
CA SER A 157 -22.47 4.59 -35.44
C SER A 157 -21.82 5.57 -34.47
N PHE A 158 -21.96 6.88 -34.70
CA PHE A 158 -21.52 7.91 -33.74
C PHE A 158 -22.22 7.77 -32.38
N MET A 159 -23.54 7.63 -32.36
CA MET A 159 -24.30 7.49 -31.12
C MET A 159 -23.90 6.21 -30.35
N VAL A 160 -23.68 5.11 -31.06
CA VAL A 160 -23.18 3.86 -30.47
C VAL A 160 -21.77 4.05 -29.88
N TRP A 161 -20.86 4.67 -30.62
CA TRP A 161 -19.50 4.93 -30.14
C TRP A 161 -19.51 5.84 -28.90
N LYS A 162 -20.31 6.91 -28.92
CA LYS A 162 -20.41 7.87 -27.81
C LYS A 162 -20.92 7.22 -26.53
N GLU A 163 -21.96 6.40 -26.61
CA GLU A 163 -22.48 5.67 -25.45
C GLU A 163 -21.47 4.63 -24.95
N LYS A 164 -20.76 3.94 -25.84
CA LYS A 164 -19.64 3.04 -25.47
C LYS A 164 -18.57 3.80 -24.67
N MET A 165 -18.12 4.96 -25.15
CA MET A 165 -17.10 5.75 -24.46
C MET A 165 -17.55 6.23 -23.08
N LYS A 166 -18.82 6.66 -22.94
CA LYS A 166 -19.40 7.02 -21.64
C LYS A 166 -19.42 5.84 -20.68
N GLU A 167 -19.81 4.66 -21.16
CA GLU A 167 -19.84 3.44 -20.35
C GLU A 167 -18.43 3.05 -19.89
N GLU A 168 -17.44 3.03 -20.79
CA GLU A 168 -16.04 2.75 -20.44
C GLU A 168 -15.47 3.77 -19.45
N ARG A 169 -15.86 5.05 -19.57
CA ARG A 169 -15.52 6.10 -18.60
C ARG A 169 -16.13 5.80 -17.23
N GLY A 170 -17.41 5.44 -17.19
CA GLY A 170 -18.11 5.06 -15.95
C GLY A 170 -17.46 3.86 -15.27
N GLN A 171 -16.98 2.88 -16.04
CA GLN A 171 -16.26 1.72 -15.52
C GLN A 171 -14.90 2.11 -14.91
N ARG A 172 -14.18 3.07 -15.50
CA ARG A 172 -12.93 3.61 -14.95
C ARG A 172 -13.17 4.35 -13.63
N ASP A 173 -14.23 5.16 -13.56
CA ASP A 173 -14.64 5.87 -12.34
C ASP A 173 -15.04 4.91 -11.21
N ASP A 174 -15.87 3.90 -11.52
CA ASP A 174 -16.28 2.85 -10.57
C ASP A 174 -15.06 2.06 -10.07
N TRP A 175 -14.17 1.66 -10.96
CA TRP A 175 -12.93 0.99 -10.58
C TRP A 175 -12.07 1.88 -9.68
N SER A 176 -11.92 3.17 -10.02
CA SER A 176 -11.16 4.12 -9.21
C SER A 176 -11.73 4.26 -7.80
N LEU A 177 -13.05 4.25 -7.65
CA LEU A 177 -13.71 4.30 -6.35
C LEU A 177 -13.44 3.03 -5.55
N LYS A 178 -13.60 1.85 -6.17
CA LYS A 178 -13.30 0.55 -5.54
C LYS A 178 -11.85 0.46 -5.08
N HIS A 179 -10.92 0.91 -5.92
CA HIS A 179 -9.50 0.95 -5.59
C HIS A 179 -9.20 1.87 -4.40
N ARG A 180 -9.80 3.06 -4.35
CA ARG A 180 -9.65 3.96 -3.19
C ARG A 180 -10.18 3.33 -1.91
N ASN A 181 -11.39 2.76 -1.94
CA ASN A 181 -11.98 2.10 -0.79
C ASN A 181 -11.13 0.92 -0.31
N TRP A 182 -10.59 0.13 -1.24
CA TRP A 182 -9.69 -0.97 -0.91
C TRP A 182 -8.40 -0.49 -0.22
N LEU A 183 -7.81 0.62 -0.68
CA LEU A 183 -6.64 1.22 -0.02
C LEU A 183 -6.96 1.67 1.42
N ASP A 184 -8.13 2.26 1.64
CA ASP A 184 -8.56 2.68 2.98
C ASP A 184 -8.74 1.47 3.91
N ILE A 185 -9.36 0.41 3.43
CA ILE A 185 -9.49 -0.85 4.19
C ILE A 185 -8.11 -1.45 4.50
N CYS A 186 -7.19 -1.45 3.54
CA CYS A 186 -5.83 -1.93 3.75
C CYS A 186 -5.07 -1.09 4.79
N ALA A 187 -5.24 0.23 4.75
CA ALA A 187 -4.66 1.13 5.73
C ALA A 187 -5.20 0.86 7.14
N GLU A 188 -6.51 0.69 7.28
CA GLU A 188 -7.17 0.39 8.56
C GLU A 188 -6.75 -0.98 9.10
N ARG A 189 -6.70 -2.02 8.25
CA ARG A 189 -6.17 -3.35 8.62
C ARG A 189 -4.74 -3.26 9.14
N ARG A 190 -3.87 -2.53 8.45
CA ARG A 190 -2.47 -2.33 8.86
C ARG A 190 -2.38 -1.60 10.19
N LYS A 191 -3.15 -0.53 10.36
CA LYS A 191 -3.21 0.24 11.61
C LYS A 191 -3.64 -0.66 12.78
N ARG A 192 -4.72 -1.43 12.60
CA ARG A 192 -5.21 -2.39 13.60
C ARG A 192 -4.16 -3.44 13.97
N GLN A 193 -3.43 -3.98 12.99
CA GLN A 193 -2.36 -4.95 13.26
C GLN A 193 -1.23 -4.34 14.09
N ILE A 194 -0.83 -3.10 13.79
CA ILE A 194 0.18 -2.36 14.57
C ILE A 194 -0.31 -2.14 16.00
N GLU A 195 -1.57 -1.71 16.18
CA GLU A 195 -2.18 -1.51 17.49
C GLU A 195 -2.25 -2.80 18.32
N LEU A 196 -2.72 -3.90 17.72
CA LEU A 196 -2.75 -5.21 18.38
C LEU A 196 -1.35 -5.66 18.80
N ARG A 197 -0.36 -5.49 17.91
CA ARG A 197 1.03 -5.83 18.23
C ARG A 197 1.58 -4.97 19.37
N GLN A 198 1.23 -3.69 19.40
CA GLN A 198 1.62 -2.79 20.47
C GLN A 198 0.96 -3.20 21.80
N GLN A 199 -0.32 -3.56 21.79
CA GLN A 199 -1.02 -4.08 22.97
C GLN A 199 -0.38 -5.38 23.51
N GLU A 200 0.01 -6.31 22.63
CA GLU A 200 0.74 -7.52 23.02
C GLU A 200 2.06 -7.18 23.72
N ILE A 201 2.82 -6.24 23.14
CA ILE A 201 4.09 -5.76 23.69
C ILE A 201 3.89 -5.12 25.07
N ASP A 202 2.89 -4.26 25.22
CA ASP A 202 2.63 -3.55 26.47
C ASP A 202 2.11 -4.49 27.56
N LYS A 203 1.34 -5.54 27.18
CA LYS A 203 0.96 -6.62 28.11
C LYS A 203 2.18 -7.37 28.63
N ILE A 204 3.16 -7.67 27.77
CA ILE A 204 4.40 -8.33 28.18
C ILE A 204 5.21 -7.43 29.12
N ARG A 205 5.34 -6.13 28.79
CA ARG A 205 6.04 -5.14 29.63
C ARG A 205 5.39 -4.96 30.99
N SER A 206 4.07 -4.82 31.03
CA SER A 206 3.30 -4.69 32.27
C SER A 206 3.48 -5.93 33.14
N THR A 207 3.33 -7.12 32.55
CA THR A 207 3.56 -8.40 33.26
C THR A 207 4.98 -8.47 33.83
N ARG A 208 5.99 -8.10 33.03
CA ARG A 208 7.39 -8.07 33.47
C ARG A 208 7.62 -7.08 34.61
N CYS A 209 7.04 -5.89 34.51
CA CYS A 209 7.11 -4.87 35.56
C CYS A 209 6.53 -5.41 36.87
N THR A 210 5.33 -6.00 36.85
CA THR A 210 4.69 -6.60 38.03
C THR A 210 5.57 -7.69 38.65
N VAL A 211 6.16 -8.58 37.84
CA VAL A 211 7.06 -9.62 38.34
C VAL A 211 8.32 -9.02 38.97
N ILE A 212 8.92 -8.00 38.36
CA ILE A 212 10.10 -7.31 38.89
C ILE A 212 9.78 -6.61 40.21
N THR A 213 8.69 -5.85 40.27
CA THR A 213 8.19 -5.20 41.48
C THR A 213 7.98 -6.22 42.60
N GLY A 214 7.33 -7.35 42.30
CA GLY A 214 7.15 -8.44 43.28
C GLY A 214 8.48 -9.00 43.80
N ARG A 215 9.50 -9.15 42.95
CA ARG A 215 10.83 -9.59 43.39
C ARG A 215 11.57 -8.54 44.21
N LEU A 216 11.42 -7.25 43.89
CA LEU A 216 11.99 -6.15 44.69
C LEU A 216 11.35 -6.11 46.08
N ILE A 217 10.03 -6.25 46.16
CA ILE A 217 9.31 -6.34 47.44
C ILE A 217 9.79 -7.53 48.26
N ALA A 218 9.98 -8.71 47.62
CA ALA A 218 10.52 -9.88 48.29
C ALA A 218 11.97 -9.70 48.80
N LEU A 219 12.74 -8.75 48.23
CA LEU A 219 14.06 -8.35 48.73
C LEU A 219 13.99 -7.32 49.89
N GLY A 220 12.78 -6.91 50.31
CA GLY A 220 12.55 -6.02 51.44
C GLY A 220 12.25 -4.56 51.08
N TRP A 221 12.08 -4.23 49.80
CA TRP A 221 11.68 -2.89 49.37
C TRP A 221 10.17 -2.65 49.62
N LYS A 222 9.80 -1.47 50.12
CA LYS A 222 8.39 -1.11 50.27
C LYS A 222 7.82 -0.67 48.92
N GLU A 223 6.50 -0.83 48.76
CA GLU A 223 5.81 -0.38 47.54
C GLU A 223 5.96 1.13 47.31
N ASP A 224 5.91 1.93 48.38
CA ASP A 224 6.12 3.39 48.34
C ASP A 224 7.54 3.79 47.89
N ASP A 225 8.53 2.91 48.06
CA ASP A 225 9.92 3.15 47.67
C ASP A 225 10.14 2.84 46.17
N ILE A 226 9.16 2.23 45.48
CA ILE A 226 9.25 1.84 44.08
C ILE A 226 8.60 2.94 43.21
N PRO A 227 9.39 3.77 42.51
CA PRO A 227 8.84 4.88 41.75
C PRO A 227 8.09 4.36 40.51
N PRO A 228 6.99 5.00 40.09
CA PRO A 228 6.28 4.65 38.85
C PRO A 228 7.19 4.64 37.61
N ARG A 229 8.24 5.47 37.61
CA ARG A 229 9.24 5.56 36.54
C ARG A 229 10.07 4.27 36.38
N LEU A 230 10.07 3.35 37.34
CA LEU A 230 10.71 2.03 37.19
C LEU A 230 10.18 1.30 35.95
N ALA A 231 8.90 1.47 35.61
CA ALA A 231 8.30 0.89 34.40
C ALA A 231 9.03 1.29 33.11
N GLU A 232 9.68 2.45 33.08
CA GLU A 232 10.43 2.97 31.92
C GLU A 232 11.89 2.53 31.86
N HIS A 233 12.39 1.86 32.90
CA HIS A 233 13.77 1.41 32.96
C HIS A 233 14.06 0.37 31.85
N PRO A 234 15.19 0.43 31.12
CA PRO A 234 15.47 -0.45 29.97
C PRO A 234 15.31 -1.95 30.25
N TYR A 235 15.72 -2.42 31.44
CA TYR A 235 15.54 -3.83 31.84
C TYR A 235 14.10 -4.20 32.20
N VAL A 236 13.23 -3.23 32.48
CA VAL A 236 11.84 -3.41 32.89
C VAL A 236 10.91 -3.30 31.68
N LYS A 237 11.10 -2.29 30.81
CA LYS A 237 10.31 -2.13 29.57
C LYS A 237 10.71 -3.05 28.42
N LYS A 238 11.59 -4.02 28.68
CA LYS A 238 11.98 -5.03 27.72
C LYS A 238 10.78 -5.95 27.44
N PRO A 239 10.35 -6.13 26.17
CA PRO A 239 9.19 -6.96 25.84
C PRO A 239 9.56 -8.45 25.82
N GLN A 240 9.95 -8.98 26.98
CA GLN A 240 10.36 -10.38 27.15
C GLN A 240 9.98 -10.87 28.55
N GLN A 241 9.54 -12.13 28.66
CA GLN A 241 9.34 -12.76 29.96
C GLN A 241 10.64 -12.77 30.78
N LEU A 242 10.53 -12.44 32.06
CA LEU A 242 11.67 -12.47 32.98
C LEU A 242 11.97 -13.90 33.40
N THR A 243 13.21 -14.33 33.17
CA THR A 243 13.72 -15.62 33.67
C THR A 243 14.50 -15.42 34.96
N ASP A 244 14.66 -16.49 35.75
CA ASP A 244 15.44 -16.44 36.98
C ASP A 244 16.91 -16.10 36.73
N GLN A 245 17.49 -16.65 35.67
CA GLN A 245 18.87 -16.34 35.28
C GLN A 245 19.06 -14.87 34.88
N GLU A 246 18.07 -14.28 34.19
CA GLU A 246 18.11 -12.86 33.85
C GLU A 246 17.97 -12.00 35.12
N TRP A 247 17.08 -12.37 36.04
CA TRP A 247 16.91 -11.67 37.32
C TRP A 247 18.19 -11.59 38.14
N ILE A 248 18.97 -12.68 38.22
CA ILE A 248 20.26 -12.69 38.93
C ILE A 248 21.20 -11.61 38.37
N LYS A 249 21.14 -11.35 37.05
CA LYS A 249 21.97 -10.33 36.38
C LYS A 249 21.44 -8.91 36.58
N ILE A 250 20.13 -8.70 36.45
CA ILE A 250 19.55 -7.34 36.43
C ILE A 250 19.13 -6.84 37.82
N GLY A 251 18.83 -7.73 38.76
CA GLY A 251 18.34 -7.42 40.09
C GLY A 251 19.24 -6.42 40.85
N PRO A 252 20.57 -6.65 40.93
CA PRO A 252 21.49 -5.72 41.59
C PRO A 252 21.45 -4.31 41.00
N THR A 253 21.41 -4.18 39.67
CA THR A 253 21.34 -2.88 39.00
C THR A 253 20.02 -2.16 39.30
N LEU A 254 18.90 -2.88 39.38
CA LEU A 254 17.61 -2.29 39.71
C LEU A 254 17.56 -1.81 41.17
N VAL A 255 18.16 -2.58 42.09
CA VAL A 255 18.31 -2.19 43.50
C VAL A 255 19.16 -0.92 43.63
N GLU A 256 20.26 -0.83 42.88
CA GLU A 256 21.10 0.38 42.84
C GLU A 256 20.32 1.58 42.30
N TYR A 257 19.57 1.39 41.21
CA TYR A 257 18.70 2.43 40.65
C TYR A 257 17.70 2.98 41.68
N LEU A 258 17.03 2.11 42.46
CA LEU A 258 16.11 2.55 43.52
C LEU A 258 16.81 3.40 44.59
N LYS A 259 17.99 2.97 45.04
CA LYS A 259 18.79 3.72 46.02
C LYS A 259 19.13 5.12 45.51
N THR A 260 19.54 5.24 44.25
CA THR A 260 19.85 6.54 43.63
C THR A 260 18.61 7.43 43.58
N GLN A 261 17.45 6.91 43.17
CA GLN A 261 16.21 7.69 43.08
C GLN A 261 15.75 8.22 44.46
N ILE A 262 15.86 7.42 45.52
CA ILE A 262 15.50 7.88 46.88
C ILE A 262 16.46 8.99 47.34
N GLN A 263 17.77 8.82 47.15
CA GLN A 263 18.75 9.85 47.52
C GLN A 263 18.53 11.16 46.76
N GLU A 264 18.18 11.10 45.48
CA GLU A 264 17.83 12.28 44.67
C GLU A 264 16.55 12.97 45.17
N ALA A 265 15.54 12.20 45.55
CA ALA A 265 14.30 12.73 46.12
C ALA A 265 14.54 13.43 47.47
N GLU A 266 15.35 12.84 48.34
CA GLU A 266 15.74 13.44 49.62
C GLU A 266 16.56 14.73 49.44
N ARG A 267 17.54 14.72 48.52
CA ARG A 267 18.33 15.91 48.18
C ARG A 267 17.48 17.04 47.61
N SER A 268 16.46 16.70 46.82
CA SER A 268 15.55 17.68 46.23
C SER A 268 14.61 18.30 47.26
N LYS A 269 14.17 17.54 48.28
CA LYS A 269 13.40 18.08 49.42
C LYS A 269 14.24 19.06 50.23
N ARG A 270 15.47 18.70 50.60
CA ARG A 270 16.41 19.55 51.36
C ARG A 270 16.84 20.85 50.66
N ARG A 271 16.60 20.99 49.35
CA ARG A 271 16.89 22.21 48.57
C ARG A 271 15.68 23.14 48.44
N ARG A 272 14.47 22.66 48.78
CA ARG A 272 13.22 23.43 48.72
C ARG A 272 12.80 23.97 50.08
N ASP A 273 13.33 23.37 51.16
CA ASP A 273 13.28 23.89 52.53
C ASP A 273 14.44 24.87 52.77
#